data_AF-A0A1Q3MWL7-F1
#
_entry.id   AF-A0A1Q3MWL7-F1
#
_cell.length_a   1.000
_cell.length_b   1.000
_cell.length_c   1.000
_cell.angle_alpha   90.00
_cell.angle_beta   90.00
_cell.angle_gamma   90.00
#
_symmetry.space_group_name_H-M   'P 1'
#
loop_
_entity.id
_entity.type
_entity.pdbx_description
1 polymer ?
#
loop_
_entity_poly.entity_id
_entity_poly.type
_entity_poly.pdbx_seq_one_letter_code
_entity_poly.pdbx_strand_id
1 'polypeptide(L)'
;MENEIEELYNNITKKSLIESDFFPIDRFFLERNGLIEKILKVDKKEFALYSFEQINPNYSFHLMLCLPDLWKYISVDDICEMLGKFTNLFSFLSFIEFTYKIVEVNMLSIIFGSQNVKEDMKYEIQKVLLDNFYPNLLKNDSERFFFENNVYGVSLNQWVSIKKKYLCDSRVSEILTSLSLLQKYIREIWG
;
A
#
# COMPACT_ATOMS: atom_id res chain seq x y z
N MET A 1 -13.09 17.59 -7.94
CA MET A 1 -12.03 16.56 -7.98
C MET A 1 -12.07 15.70 -6.73
N GLU A 2 -12.00 16.28 -5.52
CA GLU A 2 -12.18 15.53 -4.25
C GLU A 2 -13.51 14.78 -4.21
N ASN A 3 -14.62 15.44 -4.55
CA ASN A 3 -15.94 14.79 -4.66
C ASN A 3 -16.00 13.62 -5.66
N GLU A 4 -15.24 13.67 -6.77
CA GLU A 4 -15.27 12.61 -7.79
C GLU A 4 -14.52 11.35 -7.32
N ILE A 5 -13.41 11.54 -6.60
CA ILE A 5 -12.62 10.44 -6.03
C ILE A 5 -13.40 9.77 -4.90
N GLU A 6 -14.01 10.56 -4.02
CA GLU A 6 -14.88 10.08 -2.95
C GLU A 6 -16.07 9.30 -3.50
N GLU A 7 -16.81 9.86 -4.47
CA GLU A 7 -17.94 9.18 -5.10
C GLU A 7 -17.52 7.85 -5.76
N LEU A 8 -16.37 7.86 -6.45
CA LEU A 8 -15.84 6.65 -7.08
C LEU A 8 -15.47 5.60 -6.02
N TYR A 9 -14.72 5.97 -4.98
CA TYR A 9 -14.32 5.07 -3.90
C TYR A 9 -15.53 4.47 -3.19
N ASN A 10 -16.51 5.31 -2.83
CA ASN A 10 -17.73 4.88 -2.16
C ASN A 10 -18.55 3.93 -3.02
N ASN A 11 -18.62 4.18 -4.34
CA ASN A 11 -19.28 3.28 -5.27
C ASN A 11 -18.55 1.93 -5.39
N ILE A 12 -17.22 1.92 -5.47
CA ILE A 12 -16.41 0.68 -5.49
C ILE A 12 -16.68 -0.12 -4.21
N THR A 13 -16.58 0.54 -3.05
CA THR A 13 -16.76 -0.08 -1.73
C THR A 13 -18.15 -0.69 -1.57
N LYS A 14 -19.20 0.06 -1.93
CA LYS A 14 -20.58 -0.44 -1.83
C LYS A 14 -20.83 -1.64 -2.74
N LYS A 15 -20.30 -1.61 -3.96
CA LYS A 15 -20.50 -2.70 -4.93
C LYS A 15 -19.71 -3.95 -4.58
N SER A 16 -18.47 -3.81 -4.09
CA SER A 16 -17.62 -4.97 -3.80
C SER A 16 -18.20 -5.84 -2.69
N LEU A 17 -18.97 -5.28 -1.75
CA LEU A 17 -19.68 -6.04 -0.72
C LEU A 17 -20.67 -7.08 -1.27
N ILE A 18 -21.18 -6.88 -2.49
CA ILE A 18 -22.19 -7.74 -3.12
C ILE A 18 -21.60 -8.52 -4.28
N GLU A 19 -20.67 -7.91 -5.01
CA GLU A 19 -20.25 -8.36 -6.33
C GLU A 19 -18.82 -8.93 -6.39
N SER A 20 -18.02 -8.79 -5.32
CA SER A 20 -16.65 -9.33 -5.31
C SER A 20 -16.68 -10.83 -5.11
N ASP A 21 -15.85 -11.54 -5.89
CA ASP A 21 -15.71 -12.99 -5.80
C ASP A 21 -14.82 -13.36 -4.59
N PHE A 22 -13.85 -12.51 -4.25
CA PHE A 22 -13.05 -12.62 -3.02
C PHE A 22 -13.14 -11.35 -2.17
N PHE A 23 -13.53 -11.52 -0.91
CA PHE A 23 -13.61 -10.44 0.06
C PHE A 23 -12.20 -9.94 0.48
N PRO A 24 -11.99 -8.63 0.71
CA PRO A 24 -12.97 -7.54 0.60
C PRO A 24 -13.11 -6.96 -0.82
N ILE A 25 -12.12 -7.21 -1.68
CA ILE A 25 -12.11 -6.82 -3.08
C ILE A 25 -11.09 -7.66 -3.86
N ASP A 26 -11.41 -7.97 -5.11
CA ASP A 26 -10.53 -8.64 -6.07
C ASP A 26 -10.48 -7.90 -7.42
N ARG A 27 -9.47 -8.21 -8.23
CA ARG A 27 -9.29 -7.56 -9.53
C ARG A 27 -10.36 -7.96 -10.54
N PHE A 28 -10.89 -9.19 -10.50
CA PHE A 28 -11.93 -9.64 -11.44
C PHE A 28 -13.18 -8.77 -11.31
N PHE A 29 -13.57 -8.43 -10.08
CA PHE A 29 -14.63 -7.47 -9.81
C PHE A 29 -14.36 -6.10 -10.44
N LEU A 30 -13.15 -5.56 -10.26
CA LEU A 30 -12.76 -4.26 -10.80
C LEU A 30 -12.79 -4.24 -12.34
N GLU A 31 -12.34 -5.33 -12.97
CA GLU A 31 -12.32 -5.50 -14.43
C GLU A 31 -13.74 -5.63 -14.99
N ARG A 32 -14.55 -6.56 -14.43
CA ARG A 32 -15.93 -6.82 -14.88
C ARG A 32 -16.81 -5.57 -14.80
N ASN A 33 -16.57 -4.70 -13.83
CA ASN A 33 -17.32 -3.45 -13.64
C ASN A 33 -16.70 -2.22 -14.35
N GLY A 34 -15.61 -2.39 -15.12
CA GLY A 34 -14.91 -1.30 -15.79
C GLY A 34 -14.41 -0.22 -14.82
N LEU A 35 -14.07 -0.62 -13.58
CA LEU A 35 -13.67 0.31 -12.51
C LEU A 35 -12.20 0.70 -12.64
N ILE A 36 -11.34 -0.20 -13.17
CA ILE A 36 -9.92 0.11 -13.40
C ILE A 36 -9.77 1.35 -14.29
N GLU A 37 -10.47 1.41 -15.42
CA GLU A 37 -10.41 2.57 -16.32
C GLU A 37 -10.91 3.86 -15.67
N LYS A 38 -11.93 3.78 -14.80
CA LYS A 38 -12.46 4.95 -14.08
C LYS A 38 -11.46 5.47 -13.06
N ILE A 39 -10.83 4.57 -12.32
CA ILE A 39 -9.74 4.90 -11.39
C ILE A 39 -8.57 5.54 -12.13
N LEU A 40 -8.21 5.01 -13.30
CA LEU A 40 -7.13 5.58 -14.11
C LEU A 40 -7.50 6.90 -14.81
N LYS A 41 -8.75 7.37 -14.74
CA LYS A 41 -9.16 8.68 -15.27
C LYS A 41 -9.07 9.80 -14.23
N VAL A 42 -9.18 9.48 -12.95
CA VAL A 42 -8.98 10.46 -11.87
C VAL A 42 -7.49 10.66 -11.56
N ASP A 43 -7.17 11.60 -10.69
CA ASP A 43 -5.80 11.76 -10.19
C ASP A 43 -5.38 10.51 -9.39
N LYS A 44 -4.27 9.89 -9.80
CA LYS A 44 -3.84 8.57 -9.32
C LYS A 44 -3.29 8.64 -7.91
N LYS A 45 -2.53 9.69 -7.63
CA LYS A 45 -1.94 9.96 -6.32
C LYS A 45 -3.04 10.28 -5.33
N GLU A 46 -3.96 11.18 -5.68
CA GLU A 46 -5.07 11.57 -4.80
C GLU A 46 -6.03 10.40 -4.58
N PHE A 47 -6.27 9.53 -5.57
CA PHE A 47 -7.07 8.31 -5.37
C PHE A 47 -6.40 7.31 -4.41
N ALA A 48 -5.08 7.09 -4.56
CA ALA A 48 -4.33 6.23 -3.65
C ALA A 48 -4.32 6.80 -2.22
N LEU A 49 -4.05 8.11 -2.09
CA LEU A 49 -4.09 8.84 -0.82
C LEU A 49 -5.45 8.68 -0.14
N TYR A 50 -6.53 9.03 -0.85
CA TYR A 50 -7.88 8.94 -0.32
C TYR A 50 -8.21 7.52 0.13
N SER A 51 -7.80 6.51 -0.65
CA SER A 51 -8.03 5.10 -0.32
C SER A 51 -7.33 4.67 0.97
N PHE A 52 -6.09 5.08 1.21
CA PHE A 52 -5.39 4.79 2.46
C PHE A 52 -5.96 5.55 3.66
N GLU A 53 -6.53 6.74 3.44
CA GLU A 53 -7.13 7.57 4.50
C GLU A 53 -8.51 7.10 4.96
N GLN A 54 -9.18 6.25 4.18
CA GLN A 54 -10.38 5.56 4.66
C GLN A 54 -9.95 4.55 5.72
N ILE A 55 -10.41 4.71 6.97
CA ILE A 55 -10.04 3.90 8.15
C ILE A 55 -10.61 2.46 8.03
N ASN A 56 -10.21 1.74 6.99
CA ASN A 56 -10.47 0.34 6.74
C ASN A 56 -9.20 -0.30 6.13
N PRO A 57 -8.16 -0.52 6.97
CA PRO A 57 -6.84 -0.99 6.53
C PRO A 57 -6.86 -2.19 5.60
N ASN A 58 -7.71 -3.16 5.92
CA ASN A 58 -7.81 -4.40 5.16
C ASN A 58 -8.38 -4.15 3.75
N TYR A 59 -9.39 -3.28 3.65
CA TYR A 59 -9.97 -2.92 2.36
C TYR A 59 -8.96 -2.15 1.49
N SER A 60 -8.35 -1.11 2.05
CA SER A 60 -7.40 -0.25 1.32
C SER A 60 -6.19 -1.05 0.83
N PHE A 61 -5.66 -1.96 1.66
CA PHE A 61 -4.60 -2.88 1.27
C PHE A 61 -4.99 -3.73 0.05
N HIS A 62 -6.16 -4.39 0.09
CA HIS A 62 -6.61 -5.26 -0.99
C HIS A 62 -6.96 -4.47 -2.26
N LEU A 63 -7.55 -3.28 -2.14
CA LEU A 63 -7.82 -2.41 -3.29
C LEU A 63 -6.52 -2.01 -3.99
N MET A 64 -5.51 -1.58 -3.22
CA MET A 64 -4.20 -1.21 -3.79
C MET A 64 -3.47 -2.41 -4.41
N LEU A 65 -3.59 -3.59 -3.82
CA LEU A 65 -3.09 -4.85 -4.40
C LEU A 65 -3.72 -5.18 -5.76
N CYS A 66 -4.98 -4.82 -5.97
CA CYS A 66 -5.70 -5.07 -7.23
C CYS A 66 -5.35 -4.08 -8.36
N LEU A 67 -4.58 -3.03 -8.05
CA LEU A 67 -4.37 -1.87 -8.93
C LEU A 67 -2.90 -1.64 -9.33
N PRO A 68 -2.12 -2.63 -9.81
CA PRO A 68 -0.76 -2.38 -10.28
C PRO A 68 -0.69 -1.28 -11.36
N ASP A 69 -1.73 -1.15 -12.18
CA ASP A 69 -1.81 -0.12 -13.22
C ASP A 69 -1.83 1.32 -12.67
N LEU A 70 -2.38 1.53 -11.47
CA LEU A 70 -2.34 2.81 -10.76
C LEU A 70 -0.90 3.16 -10.39
N TRP A 71 -0.19 2.20 -9.80
CA TRP A 71 1.17 2.38 -9.26
C TRP A 71 2.25 2.51 -10.35
N LYS A 72 1.97 2.11 -11.58
CA LYS A 72 2.82 2.46 -12.74
C LYS A 72 2.99 3.97 -12.89
N TYR A 73 2.01 4.77 -12.48
CA TYR A 73 2.03 6.24 -12.64
C TYR A 73 2.41 7.01 -11.39
N ILE A 74 2.47 6.37 -10.21
CA ILE A 74 2.86 7.03 -8.95
C ILE A 74 4.39 6.98 -8.81
N SER A 75 5.06 8.11 -8.66
CA SER A 75 6.50 8.21 -8.44
C SER A 75 6.86 8.16 -6.95
N VAL A 76 8.16 8.08 -6.63
CA VAL A 76 8.62 8.18 -5.23
C VAL A 76 8.39 9.59 -4.67
N ASP A 77 8.45 10.63 -5.51
CA ASP A 77 8.11 11.99 -5.09
C ASP A 77 6.61 12.13 -4.78
N ASP A 78 5.74 11.52 -5.59
CA ASP A 78 4.30 11.45 -5.29
C ASP A 78 4.04 10.74 -3.95
N ILE A 79 4.77 9.67 -3.65
CA ILE A 79 4.72 8.98 -2.36
C ILE A 79 5.14 9.93 -1.22
N CYS A 80 6.24 10.68 -1.38
CA CYS A 80 6.67 11.66 -0.37
C CYS A 80 5.59 12.73 -0.11
N GLU A 81 4.91 13.19 -1.17
CA GLU A 81 3.78 14.11 -1.03
C GLU A 81 2.58 13.47 -0.31
N MET A 82 2.23 12.22 -0.64
CA MET A 82 1.16 11.47 0.02
C MET A 82 1.44 11.29 1.52
N LEU A 83 2.67 10.91 1.88
CA LEU A 83 3.08 10.71 3.27
C LEU A 83 2.93 11.99 4.11
N GLY A 84 3.12 13.16 3.51
CA GLY A 84 2.90 14.44 4.17
C GLY A 84 1.42 14.80 4.37
N LYS A 85 0.51 14.08 3.72
CA LYS A 85 -0.94 14.29 3.79
C LYS A 85 -1.66 13.23 4.62
N PHE A 86 -1.00 12.14 5.00
CA PHE A 86 -1.63 11.13 5.85
C PHE A 86 -2.00 11.71 7.23
N THR A 87 -3.23 11.46 7.67
CA THR A 87 -3.76 12.09 8.89
C THR A 87 -3.77 11.16 10.10
N ASN A 88 -3.62 9.86 9.89
CA ASN A 88 -3.78 8.85 10.93
C ASN A 88 -2.77 7.71 10.81
N LEU A 89 -2.52 7.03 11.94
CA LEU A 89 -1.55 5.94 12.05
C LEU A 89 -1.89 4.75 11.14
N PHE A 90 -3.18 4.44 10.96
CA PHE A 90 -3.60 3.28 10.18
C PHE A 90 -3.23 3.43 8.70
N SER A 91 -3.33 4.63 8.15
CA SER A 91 -2.92 4.92 6.76
C SER A 91 -1.43 4.66 6.56
N PHE A 92 -0.57 5.04 7.51
CA PHE A 92 0.85 4.70 7.48
C PHE A 92 1.07 3.18 7.55
N LEU A 93 0.43 2.48 8.51
CA LEU A 93 0.63 1.04 8.68
C LEU A 93 0.15 0.25 7.46
N SER A 94 -1.00 0.60 6.87
CA SER A 94 -1.49 -0.01 5.63
C SER A 94 -0.57 0.25 4.45
N PHE A 95 -0.03 1.47 4.32
CA PHE A 95 0.94 1.78 3.27
C PHE A 95 2.26 1.01 3.45
N ILE A 96 2.77 0.93 4.69
CA ILE A 96 3.97 0.15 5.02
C ILE A 96 3.72 -1.32 4.70
N GLU A 97 2.62 -1.91 5.17
CA GLU A 97 2.30 -3.31 4.89
C GLU A 97 2.17 -3.56 3.39
N PHE A 98 1.45 -2.70 2.66
CA PHE A 98 1.29 -2.79 1.22
C PHE A 98 2.62 -2.72 0.48
N THR A 99 3.47 -1.73 0.77
CA THR A 99 4.75 -1.57 0.08
C THR A 99 5.73 -2.70 0.41
N TYR A 100 5.73 -3.17 1.66
CA TYR A 100 6.62 -4.23 2.10
C TYR A 100 6.20 -5.62 1.60
N LYS A 101 4.90 -5.94 1.69
CA LYS A 101 4.39 -7.22 1.21
C LYS A 101 4.17 -7.23 -0.29
N ILE A 102 3.44 -6.28 -0.84
CA ILE A 102 2.94 -6.41 -2.22
C ILE A 102 3.98 -5.94 -3.22
N VAL A 103 4.51 -4.75 -3.00
CA VAL A 103 5.52 -4.17 -3.88
C VAL A 103 6.92 -4.74 -3.60
N GLU A 104 7.14 -5.28 -2.39
CA GLU A 104 8.42 -5.80 -1.91
C GLU A 104 9.55 -4.75 -1.95
N VAL A 105 9.24 -3.55 -1.47
CA VAL A 105 10.21 -2.46 -1.26
C VAL A 105 10.09 -1.89 0.15
N ASN A 106 11.21 -1.45 0.71
CA ASN A 106 11.28 -0.84 2.02
C ASN A 106 11.21 0.69 1.90
N MET A 107 10.09 1.25 2.36
CA MET A 107 9.81 2.69 2.37
C MET A 107 10.04 3.34 3.75
N LEU A 108 10.50 2.59 4.75
CA LEU A 108 10.61 3.11 6.12
C LEU A 108 11.58 4.30 6.20
N SER A 109 12.71 4.29 5.48
CA SER A 109 13.65 5.43 5.52
C SER A 109 13.03 6.72 5.03
N ILE A 110 12.16 6.63 4.02
CA ILE A 110 11.45 7.78 3.49
C ILE A 110 10.46 8.31 4.53
N ILE A 111 9.72 7.42 5.20
CA ILE A 111 8.74 7.80 6.23
C ILE A 111 9.44 8.47 7.43
N PHE A 112 10.47 7.84 7.98
CA PHE A 112 11.17 8.34 9.16
C PHE A 112 12.08 9.54 8.85
N GLY A 113 12.63 9.63 7.64
CA GLY A 113 13.41 10.78 7.17
C GLY A 113 12.58 11.96 6.66
N SER A 114 11.27 11.80 6.46
CA SER A 114 10.41 12.87 5.94
C SER A 114 10.20 13.98 6.97
N GLN A 115 10.38 15.23 6.54
CA GLN A 115 10.06 16.42 7.36
C GLN A 115 8.55 16.67 7.43
N ASN A 116 7.76 16.08 6.53
CA ASN A 116 6.31 16.27 6.47
C ASN A 116 5.54 15.32 7.39
N VAL A 117 6.20 14.26 7.89
CA VAL A 117 5.61 13.35 8.88
C VAL A 117 5.97 13.87 10.27
N LYS A 118 4.95 14.14 11.09
CA LYS A 118 5.14 14.65 12.47
C LYS A 118 5.96 13.66 13.30
N GLU A 119 6.85 14.17 14.16
CA GLU A 119 7.69 13.34 15.04
C GLU A 119 6.85 12.42 15.94
N ASP A 120 5.73 12.91 16.49
CA ASP A 120 4.81 12.08 17.29
C ASP A 120 4.25 10.90 16.48
N MET A 121 3.93 11.12 15.19
CA MET A 121 3.45 10.07 14.30
C MET A 121 4.56 9.05 13.99
N LYS A 122 5.81 9.50 13.78
CA LYS A 122 6.97 8.61 13.63
C LYS A 122 7.15 7.74 14.87
N TYR A 123 7.03 8.33 16.06
CA TYR A 123 7.07 7.58 17.33
C TYR A 123 6.01 6.51 17.40
N GLU A 124 4.76 6.84 17.09
CA GLU A 124 3.66 5.89 17.09
C GLU A 124 3.87 4.76 16.08
N ILE A 125 4.30 5.07 14.86
CA ILE A 125 4.64 4.09 13.83
C ILE A 125 5.73 3.15 14.35
N GLN A 126 6.86 3.68 14.83
CA GLN A 126 7.98 2.86 15.32
C GLN A 126 7.55 1.94 16.45
N LYS A 127 6.80 2.48 17.41
CA LYS A 127 6.28 1.73 18.55
C LYS A 127 5.39 0.58 18.10
N VAL A 128 4.37 0.84 17.27
CA VAL A 128 3.46 -0.20 16.80
C VAL A 128 4.18 -1.24 15.94
N LEU A 129 5.12 -0.81 15.10
CA LEU A 129 5.98 -1.71 14.34
C LEU A 129 6.73 -2.66 15.26
N LEU A 130 7.43 -2.15 16.29
CA LEU A 130 8.23 -2.97 17.20
C LEU A 130 7.42 -3.86 18.14
N ASP A 131 6.29 -3.36 18.62
CA ASP A 131 5.49 -4.07 19.62
C ASP A 131 4.84 -5.31 19.01
N ASN A 132 4.24 -5.20 17.80
CA ASN A 132 3.39 -6.29 17.28
C ASN A 132 3.33 -6.42 15.75
N PHE A 133 3.76 -5.42 14.97
CA PHE A 133 3.43 -5.39 13.54
C PHE A 133 4.57 -5.83 12.62
N TYR A 134 5.83 -5.70 13.02
CA TYR A 134 6.98 -6.07 12.18
C TYR A 134 6.97 -7.53 11.71
N PRO A 135 6.49 -8.54 12.47
CA PRO A 135 6.42 -9.91 11.96
C PRO A 135 5.42 -10.06 10.83
N ASN A 136 4.35 -9.26 10.87
CA ASN A 136 3.32 -9.27 9.84
C ASN A 136 3.85 -8.68 8.54
N LEU A 137 4.97 -7.94 8.49
CA LEU A 137 5.49 -7.40 7.23
C LEU A 137 6.08 -8.47 6.30
N LEU A 138 6.45 -9.64 6.82
CA LEU A 138 6.96 -10.73 6.00
C LEU A 138 5.82 -11.53 5.38
N LYS A 139 5.92 -11.81 4.06
CA LYS A 139 4.96 -12.67 3.38
C LYS A 139 4.90 -14.06 4.01
N ASN A 140 3.70 -14.48 4.40
CA ASN A 140 3.44 -15.84 4.87
C ASN A 140 3.08 -16.80 3.72
N ASP A 141 2.99 -18.09 4.02
CA ASP A 141 2.72 -19.14 3.02
C ASP A 141 1.34 -19.01 2.37
N SER A 142 0.32 -18.57 3.12
CA SER A 142 -1.02 -18.36 2.59
C SER A 142 -1.05 -17.24 1.55
N GLU A 143 -0.35 -16.14 1.80
CA GLU A 143 -0.24 -15.02 0.87
C GLU A 143 0.48 -15.45 -0.42
N ARG A 144 1.55 -16.23 -0.31
CA ARG A 144 2.25 -16.82 -1.47
C ARG A 144 1.31 -17.70 -2.27
N PHE A 145 0.59 -18.58 -1.60
CA PHE A 145 -0.40 -19.45 -2.23
C PHE A 145 -1.48 -18.65 -2.98
N PHE A 146 -1.99 -17.55 -2.41
CA PHE A 146 -2.98 -16.71 -3.08
C PHE A 146 -2.46 -16.08 -4.37
N PHE A 147 -1.19 -15.63 -4.38
CA PHE A 147 -0.56 -15.13 -5.60
C PHE A 147 -0.31 -16.24 -6.63
N GLU A 148 0.20 -17.39 -6.20
CA GLU A 148 0.49 -18.52 -7.09
C GLU A 148 -0.78 -19.07 -7.77
N ASN A 149 -1.92 -19.03 -7.06
CA ASN A 149 -3.21 -19.48 -7.57
C ASN A 149 -4.04 -18.35 -8.19
N ASN A 150 -3.47 -17.15 -8.37
CA ASN A 150 -4.13 -15.99 -8.97
C ASN A 150 -5.49 -15.64 -8.31
N VAL A 151 -5.59 -15.83 -6.99
CA VAL A 151 -6.84 -15.65 -6.23
C VAL A 151 -7.41 -14.24 -6.39
N TYR A 152 -6.55 -13.23 -6.31
CA TYR A 152 -6.96 -11.82 -6.43
C TYR A 152 -7.05 -11.34 -7.89
N GLY A 153 -6.77 -12.20 -8.87
CA GLY A 153 -6.71 -11.83 -10.29
C GLY A 153 -5.50 -11.00 -10.70
N VAL A 154 -4.49 -10.86 -9.83
CA VAL A 154 -3.29 -10.03 -10.07
C VAL A 154 -2.06 -10.91 -10.27
N SER A 155 -1.34 -10.70 -11.36
CA SER A 155 -0.10 -11.42 -11.63
C SER A 155 1.08 -10.82 -10.87
N LEU A 156 1.90 -11.66 -10.23
CA LEU A 156 3.18 -11.26 -9.60
C LEU A 156 4.08 -10.46 -10.56
N ASN A 157 4.08 -10.79 -11.85
CA ASN A 157 4.90 -10.10 -12.85
C ASN A 157 4.57 -8.62 -12.98
N GLN A 158 3.31 -8.23 -12.73
CA GLN A 158 2.91 -6.82 -12.76
C GLN A 158 3.60 -6.05 -11.61
N TRP A 159 3.65 -6.64 -10.40
CA TRP A 159 4.33 -6.07 -9.25
C TRP A 159 5.85 -6.07 -9.37
N VAL A 160 6.46 -7.07 -10.02
CA VAL A 160 7.91 -7.10 -10.30
C VAL A 160 8.35 -5.85 -11.09
N SER A 161 7.54 -5.39 -12.05
CA SER A 161 7.87 -4.18 -12.82
C SER A 161 7.85 -2.91 -11.96
N ILE A 162 6.88 -2.80 -11.05
CA ILE A 162 6.72 -1.66 -10.14
C ILE A 162 7.84 -1.65 -9.09
N LYS A 163 8.19 -2.82 -8.55
CA LYS A 163 9.34 -3.03 -7.67
C LYS A 163 10.61 -2.48 -8.31
N LYS A 164 10.93 -2.93 -9.53
CA LYS A 164 12.13 -2.49 -10.27
C LYS A 164 12.16 -0.98 -10.47
N LYS A 165 11.02 -0.38 -10.83
CA LYS A 165 10.88 1.07 -10.97
C LYS A 165 11.25 1.80 -9.68
N TYR A 166 10.73 1.38 -8.54
CA TYR A 166 11.02 2.07 -7.27
C TYR A 166 12.44 1.87 -6.78
N LEU A 167 13.03 0.70 -7.00
CA LEU A 167 14.42 0.44 -6.63
C LEU A 167 15.44 1.20 -7.50
N CYS A 168 15.01 1.84 -8.59
CA CYS A 168 15.86 2.80 -9.31
C CYS A 168 16.03 4.13 -8.56
N ASP A 169 15.18 4.43 -7.57
CA ASP A 169 15.30 5.60 -6.72
C ASP A 169 16.19 5.28 -5.51
N SER A 170 17.24 6.07 -5.30
CA SER A 170 18.23 5.83 -4.24
C SER A 170 17.67 5.94 -2.81
N ARG A 171 16.47 6.50 -2.63
CA ARG A 171 15.80 6.60 -1.33
C ARG A 171 15.07 5.31 -0.95
N VAL A 172 14.81 4.44 -1.91
CA VAL A 172 14.08 3.18 -1.72
C VAL A 172 15.08 2.03 -1.62
N SER A 173 14.85 1.11 -0.69
CA SER A 173 15.68 -0.10 -0.55
C SER A 173 14.86 -1.37 -0.71
N GLU A 174 15.56 -2.49 -0.91
CA GLU A 174 14.95 -3.82 -0.85
C GLU A 174 14.42 -4.12 0.56
N ILE A 175 13.43 -5.00 0.64
CA ILE A 175 12.92 -5.48 1.92
C ILE A 175 13.98 -6.29 2.68
N LEU A 176 13.95 -6.18 4.01
CA LEU A 176 14.63 -7.12 4.90
C LEU A 176 13.75 -8.36 5.10
N THR A 177 14.32 -9.54 4.86
CA THR A 177 13.61 -10.82 4.94
C THR A 177 13.79 -11.54 6.28
N SER A 178 14.68 -11.05 7.15
CA SER A 178 14.91 -11.58 8.49
C SER A 178 14.19 -10.73 9.53
N LEU A 179 13.42 -11.37 10.41
CA LEU A 179 12.74 -10.72 11.52
C LEU A 179 13.70 -9.97 12.44
N SER A 180 14.85 -10.56 12.77
CA SER A 180 15.83 -9.93 13.66
C SER A 180 16.48 -8.71 13.00
N LEU A 181 16.77 -8.78 11.69
CA LEU A 181 17.31 -7.64 10.95
C LEU A 181 16.28 -6.52 10.83
N LEU A 182 15.03 -6.86 10.52
CA LEU A 182 13.94 -5.90 10.42
C LEU A 182 13.68 -5.20 11.76
N GLN A 183 13.62 -5.96 12.86
CA GLN A 183 13.44 -5.41 14.19
C GLN A 183 14.59 -4.48 14.58
N LYS A 184 15.84 -4.90 14.32
CA LYS A 184 17.02 -4.06 14.56
C LYS A 184 16.96 -2.78 13.75
N TYR A 185 16.66 -2.90 12.45
CA TYR A 185 16.54 -1.77 11.55
C TYR A 185 15.49 -0.75 12.00
N ILE A 186 14.29 -1.19 12.40
CA ILE A 186 13.24 -0.29 12.90
C ILE A 186 13.68 0.47 14.16
N ARG A 187 14.51 -0.13 15.02
CA ARG A 187 15.07 0.55 16.21
C ARG A 187 16.09 1.63 15.85
N GLU A 188 16.85 1.41 14.77
CA GLU A 188 17.98 2.25 14.39
C GLU A 188 17.63 3.31 13.34
N ILE A 189 16.53 3.14 12.60
CA ILE A 189 16.14 4.03 11.50
C ILE A 189 15.76 5.44 11.97
N TRP A 190 15.37 5.55 13.24
CA TRP A 190 14.98 6.80 13.88
C TRP A 190 15.53 6.76 15.30
N GLY A 191 16.74 7.29 15.43
CA GLY A 191 17.56 7.34 16.64
C GLY A 191 18.49 8.53 16.61
#